data_AF-A0A5B8VT30-F1
#
_entry.id   AF-A0A5B8VT30-F1
#
_cell.length_a   1.000
_cell.length_b   1.000
_cell.length_c   1.000
_cell.angle_alpha   90.00
_cell.angle_beta   90.00
_cell.angle_gamma   90.00
#
_symmetry.space_group_name_H-M   'P 1'
#
loop_
_entity.id
_entity.type
_entity.pdbx_description
1 polymer ?
#
loop_
_entity_poly.entity_id
_entity_poly.type
_entity_poly.pdbx_seq_one_letter_code
_entity_poly.pdbx_strand_id
1 'polypeptide(L)' 'MSKENTFERDRIDMSLQKKAIANVVDELSIDLGSEGKVAGCITLKIRYFNFETFTEQMTIGYTY' A
#
# COMPACT_ATOMS: atom_id res chain seq x y z
N MET A 1 -10.88 -0.51 3.81
CA MET A 1 -9.94 -1.56 4.24
C MET A 1 -8.54 -1.00 4.10
N SER A 2 -7.65 -1.22 5.07
CA SER A 2 -6.27 -0.70 5.05
C SER A 2 -5.32 -1.74 5.65
N LYS A 3 -4.13 -1.86 5.07
CA LYS A 3 -3.11 -2.81 5.52
C LYS A 3 -1.78 -2.09 5.69
N GLU A 4 -1.08 -2.37 6.78
CA GLU A 4 0.21 -1.76 7.11
C GLU A 4 1.24 -2.84 7.43
N ASN A 5 2.49 -2.57 7.07
CA ASN A 5 3.60 -3.48 7.30
C ASN A 5 4.80 -2.70 7.85
N THR A 6 5.33 -3.14 8.99
CA THR A 6 6.43 -2.48 9.69
C THR A 6 7.70 -3.30 9.53
N PHE A 7 8.76 -2.68 9.03
CA PHE A 7 10.06 -3.32 8.85
C PHE A 7 10.95 -3.08 10.07
N GLU A 8 11.60 -4.13 10.59
CA GLU A 8 12.52 -4.01 11.74
C GLU A 8 13.84 -3.29 11.41
N ARG A 9 14.20 -3.19 10.13
CA ARG A 9 15.39 -2.46 9.68
C ARG A 9 15.03 -1.53 8.54
N ASP A 10 15.52 -0.30 8.62
CA ASP A 10 15.51 0.61 7.48
C ASP A 10 16.30 0.01 6.33
N ARG A 11 15.62 -0.13 5.18
CA ARG A 11 16.24 -0.57 3.94
C ARG A 11 16.06 0.53 2.91
N ILE A 12 17.17 1.07 2.41
CA ILE A 12 17.23 2.10 1.36
C ILE A 12 17.03 1.48 -0.04
N ASP A 13 16.89 0.15 -0.12
CA ASP A 13 16.68 -0.54 -1.39
C ASP A 13 15.26 -0.31 -1.93
N MET A 14 15.17 0.59 -2.91
CA MET A 14 13.95 0.94 -3.62
C MET A 14 13.28 -0.26 -4.30
N SER A 15 14.02 -1.31 -4.68
CA SER A 15 13.46 -2.52 -5.29
C SER A 15 12.66 -3.33 -4.27
N LEU A 16 13.24 -3.51 -3.09
CA LEU A 16 12.57 -4.19 -1.97
C LEU A 16 11.37 -3.41 -1.46
N GLN A 17 11.47 -2.07 -1.36
CA GLN A 17 10.35 -1.22 -0.96
C GLN A 17 9.18 -1.31 -1.95
N LYS A 18 9.45 -1.26 -3.26
CA LYS A 18 8.42 -1.45 -4.29
C LYS A 18 7.76 -2.83 -4.18
N LYS A 19 8.55 -3.88 -3.97
CA LYS A 19 8.03 -5.24 -3.80
C LYS A 19 7.15 -5.38 -2.55
N ALA A 20 7.55 -4.75 -1.45
CA ALA A 20 6.74 -4.71 -0.24
C ALA A 20 5.39 -4.02 -0.45
N ILE A 21 5.39 -2.86 -1.11
CA ILE A 21 4.15 -2.13 -1.45
C ILE A 21 3.28 -3.00 -2.37
N ALA A 22 3.86 -3.63 -3.39
CA ALA A 22 3.13 -4.53 -4.29
C ALA A 22 2.46 -5.67 -3.54
N ASN A 23 3.16 -6.33 -2.61
CA ASN A 23 2.57 -7.40 -1.80
C ASN A 23 1.37 -6.90 -0.97
N VAL A 24 1.47 -5.73 -0.33
CA VAL A 24 0.37 -5.15 0.46
C VAL A 24 -0.84 -4.81 -0.43
N VAL A 25 -0.58 -4.32 -1.64
CA VAL A 25 -1.63 -4.01 -2.64
C VAL A 25 -2.29 -5.29 -3.16
N ASP A 26 -1.53 -6.35 -3.44
CA ASP A 26 -2.05 -7.63 -3.90
C ASP A 26 -2.97 -8.25 -2.84
N GLU A 27 -2.53 -8.29 -1.58
CA GLU A 27 -3.35 -8.79 -0.48
C GLU A 27 -4.64 -7.99 -0.31
N LEU A 28 -4.56 -6.64 -0.37
CA LEU A 28 -5.73 -5.79 -0.28
C LEU A 28 -6.70 -6.00 -1.45
N SER A 29 -6.17 -6.25 -2.65
CA SER A 29 -6.97 -6.50 -3.85
C SER A 29 -7.71 -7.84 -3.78
N ILE A 30 -7.05 -8.87 -3.25
CA ILE A 30 -7.68 -10.18 -3.00
C ILE A 30 -8.80 -10.05 -1.97
N ASP A 31 -8.55 -9.36 -0.85
CA ASP A 31 -9.55 -9.18 0.20
C ASP A 31 -10.77 -8.40 -0.34
N LEU A 32 -10.55 -7.32 -1.10
CA LEU A 32 -11.61 -6.56 -1.76
C LEU A 32 -12.41 -7.41 -2.75
N GLY A 33 -11.73 -8.18 -3.61
CA GLY A 33 -12.37 -9.06 -4.58
C GLY A 33 -13.21 -10.16 -3.93
N SER A 34 -12.74 -10.71 -2.80
CA SER A 34 -13.48 -11.73 -2.03
C SER A 34 -14.80 -11.19 -1.46
N GLU A 35 -14.85 -9.89 -1.14
CA GLU A 35 -16.05 -9.20 -0.65
C GLU A 35 -16.92 -8.63 -1.79
N GLY A 36 -16.54 -8.82 -3.06
CA GLY A 36 -17.21 -8.20 -4.20
C GLY A 36 -17.11 -6.66 -4.20
N LYS A 37 -16.12 -6.11 -3.50
CA LYS A 37 -15.90 -4.66 -3.36
C LYS A 37 -14.79 -4.20 -4.30
N VAL A 38 -14.88 -2.94 -4.69
CA VAL A 38 -13.93 -2.30 -5.60
C VAL A 38 -13.37 -1.04 -4.94
N ALA A 39 -12.10 -0.76 -5.17
CA ALA A 39 -11.46 0.45 -4.66
C ALA A 39 -11.52 1.56 -5.73
N GLY A 40 -12.14 2.70 -5.39
CA GLY A 40 -12.06 3.92 -6.21
C GLY A 40 -10.92 4.85 -5.79
N CYS A 41 -10.33 4.62 -4.61
CA CYS A 41 -9.28 5.46 -4.06
C CYS A 41 -8.28 4.63 -3.26
N ILE A 42 -7.00 4.86 -3.51
CA ILE A 42 -5.88 4.20 -2.83
C ILE A 42 -5.09 5.28 -2.09
N THR A 43 -4.75 5.02 -0.84
CA THR A 43 -3.90 5.90 -0.02
C THR A 43 -2.68 5.12 0.44
N LEU A 44 -1.49 5.59 0.08
CA LEU A 44 -0.20 5.05 0.50
C LEU A 44 0.36 5.91 1.64
N LYS A 45 0.65 5.28 2.77
CA LYS A 45 1.24 5.93 3.95
C LYS A 45 2.60 5.28 4.24
N ILE A 46 3.68 6.03 4.11
CA ILE A 46 5.04 5.59 4.42
C ILE A 46 5.54 6.38 5.63
N ARG A 47 5.98 5.68 6.66
CA ARG A 47 6.66 6.28 7.81
C ARG A 47 8.14 5.92 7.75
N TYR A 48 8.99 6.93 7.73
CA TYR A 48 10.44 6.80 7.75
C TYR A 48 10.96 6.75 9.20
N PHE A 49 12.22 6.32 9.34
CA PHE A 49 12.92 6.18 10.64
C PHE A 49 13.06 7.48 11.43
N ASN A 50 13.10 8.60 10.74
CA ASN A 50 13.10 9.93 11.33
C ASN A 50 11.70 10.36 11.82
N PHE A 51 10.75 9.42 11.90
CA PHE A 51 9.35 9.60 12.25
C PHE A 51 8.55 10.49 11.28
N GLU A 52 9.13 10.88 10.15
CA GLU A 52 8.39 11.58 9.09
C GLU A 52 7.41 10.63 8.42
N THR A 53 6.19 11.12 8.18
CA THR A 53 5.13 10.36 7.53
C THR A 53 4.75 11.04 6.23
N PHE A 54 4.91 10.32 5.13
CA PHE A 54 4.49 10.75 3.80
C PHE A 54 3.23 10.00 3.43
N THR A 55 2.20 10.75 3.00
CA THR A 55 0.92 10.19 2.58
C THR A 55 0.60 10.68 1.19
N GLU A 56 0.43 9.75 0.27
CA GLU A 56 0.02 10.03 -1.10
C GLU A 56 -1.30 9.32 -1.36
N GLN A 57 -2.25 10.02 -1.98
CA GLN A 57 -3.56 9.48 -2.30
C GLN A 57 -3.83 9.62 -3.79
N MET A 58 -4.31 8.54 -4.39
CA MET A 58 -4.64 8.49 -5.80
C MET A 58 -6.03 7.88 -5.99
N THR A 59 -6.86 8.56 -6.76
CA THR A 59 -8.13 8.02 -7.25
C THR A 59 -7.85 7.21 -8.49
N ILE A 60 -8.29 5.96 -8.52
CA ILE A 60 -8.18 5.09 -9.68
C ILE A 60 -9.56 4.97 -10.34
N GLY A 61 -9.57 5.07 -11.67
CA GLY A 61 -10.78 4.85 -12.44
C GLY A 61 -11.27 3.42 -12.26
N TYR A 62 -12.58 3.23 -12.19
CA TYR A 62 -13.17 1.90 -12.16
C TYR A 62 -12.97 1.22 -13.51
N THR A 63 -12.23 0.11 -13.53
CA THR A 63 -12.09 -0.74 -14.71
C THR A 63 -13.10 -1.88 -14.58
N TYR A 64 -14.06 -1.91 -15.51
CA TYR A 64 -15.15 -2.90 -15.63
C TYR A 64 -14.66 -4.24 -16.16
#